data_AF-S0IW31-F1
#
_entry.id   AF-S0IW31-F1
#
_cell.length_a   1.000
_cell.length_b   1.000
_cell.length_c   1.000
_cell.angle_alpha   90.00
_cell.angle_beta   90.00
_cell.angle_gamma   90.00
#
_symmetry.space_group_name_H-M   'P 1'
#
loop_
_entity.id
_entity.type
_entity.pdbx_description
1 polymer ?
#
loop_
_entity_poly.entity_id
_entity_poly.type
_entity_poly.pdbx_seq_one_letter_code
_entity_poly.pdbx_strand_id
1 'polypeptide(L)'
;MGRTILCPHCKSTINEDILKQKNSEDICLVCGGRLDDGGSADAKSDWITWYYYGLKDKKGNKTEITSLMDKPMDLEKFGDTHYLIKEFQAPPRDINGKSDAAKRELRKYVPDAFQEAKAVPKVQCPYCFSKEYTMMNRGFSIWTGFLGSGKAKRVCNRCKREF
;
A
#
# COMPACT_ATOMS: atom_id res chain seq x y z
N MET A 1 -26.89 39.28 -13.06
CA MET A 1 -26.68 38.31 -14.16
C MET A 1 -26.72 36.93 -13.52
N GLY A 2 -27.90 36.29 -13.49
CA GLY A 2 -28.06 34.96 -12.92
C GLY A 2 -27.30 33.93 -13.73
N ARG A 3 -26.58 33.04 -13.05
CA ARG A 3 -25.94 31.88 -13.69
C ARG A 3 -26.99 30.77 -13.83
N THR A 4 -26.90 30.01 -14.92
CA THR A 4 -27.75 28.84 -15.13
C THR A 4 -26.98 27.59 -14.69
N ILE A 5 -27.56 26.84 -13.75
CA ILE A 5 -27.02 25.61 -13.18
C ILE A 5 -27.68 24.43 -13.89
N LEU A 6 -26.89 23.43 -14.30
CA LEU A 6 -27.37 22.17 -14.86
C LEU A 6 -27.47 21.13 -13.74
N CYS A 7 -28.65 20.55 -13.54
CA CYS A 7 -28.82 19.47 -12.58
C CYS A 7 -28.15 18.17 -13.10
N PRO A 8 -27.27 17.53 -12.33
CA PRO A 8 -26.57 16.31 -12.74
C PRO A 8 -27.51 15.09 -12.85
N HIS A 9 -28.58 15.06 -12.04
CA HIS A 9 -29.50 13.93 -11.98
C HIS A 9 -30.53 13.93 -13.12
N CYS A 10 -31.13 15.09 -13.42
CA CYS A 10 -32.22 15.19 -14.39
C CYS A 10 -31.87 16.03 -15.63
N LYS A 11 -30.64 16.56 -15.72
CA LYS A 11 -30.16 17.41 -16.82
C LYS A 11 -31.00 18.67 -17.08
N SER A 12 -31.84 19.04 -16.12
CA SER A 12 -32.64 20.26 -16.22
C SER A 12 -31.77 21.48 -15.96
N THR A 13 -31.94 22.52 -16.77
CA THR A 13 -31.31 23.84 -16.59
C THR A 13 -32.14 24.67 -15.62
N ILE A 14 -31.55 25.09 -14.50
CA ILE A 14 -32.22 25.86 -13.45
C ILE A 14 -31.48 27.18 -13.28
N ASN A 15 -32.23 28.27 -13.15
CA ASN A 15 -31.63 29.58 -12.89
C ASN A 15 -31.38 29.77 -11.39
N GLU A 16 -30.16 30.17 -11.04
CA GLU A 16 -29.71 30.39 -9.66
C GLU A 16 -30.59 31.41 -8.92
N ASP A 17 -31.09 32.43 -9.62
CA ASP A 17 -31.96 33.48 -9.04
C ASP A 17 -33.30 32.91 -8.52
N ILE A 18 -33.81 31.84 -9.15
CA ILE A 18 -35.06 31.17 -8.75
C ILE A 18 -34.84 30.32 -7.49
N LEU A 19 -33.65 29.73 -7.32
CA LEU A 19 -33.28 28.94 -6.15
C LEU A 19 -33.14 29.84 -4.91
N LYS A 20 -32.48 31.01 -5.06
CA LYS A 20 -32.35 32.03 -4.01
C LYS A 20 -33.70 32.55 -3.53
N GLN A 21 -34.64 32.75 -4.45
CA GLN A 21 -35.98 33.23 -4.12
C GLN A 21 -36.82 32.20 -3.34
N LYS A 22 -36.53 30.90 -3.49
CA LYS A 22 -37.27 29.79 -2.86
C LYS A 22 -36.58 29.22 -1.61
N ASN A 23 -35.47 29.82 -1.15
CA ASN A 23 -34.67 29.34 -0.01
C ASN A 23 -34.22 27.86 -0.17
N SER A 24 -34.11 27.40 -1.42
CA SER A 24 -33.79 26.00 -1.77
C SER A 24 -32.57 26.00 -2.69
N GLU A 25 -31.44 26.54 -2.21
CA GLU A 25 -30.22 26.69 -3.00
C GLU A 25 -29.65 25.33 -3.45
N ASP A 26 -29.84 24.29 -2.65
CA ASP A 26 -29.17 22.99 -2.86
C ASP A 26 -30.08 21.89 -3.40
N ILE A 27 -31.35 22.17 -3.71
CA ILE A 27 -32.34 21.15 -4.10
C ILE A 27 -32.91 21.46 -5.48
N CYS A 28 -32.89 20.45 -6.35
CA CYS A 28 -33.45 20.53 -7.68
C CYS A 28 -34.97 20.63 -7.60
N LEU A 29 -35.52 21.75 -8.06
CA LEU A 29 -36.96 21.97 -8.10
C LEU A 29 -37.71 21.02 -9.06
N VAL A 30 -36.99 20.34 -9.95
CA VAL A 30 -37.58 19.44 -10.97
C VAL A 30 -37.64 18.00 -10.46
N CYS A 31 -36.53 17.48 -9.94
CA CYS A 31 -36.43 16.07 -9.53
C CYS A 31 -36.30 15.85 -8.02
N GLY A 32 -36.23 16.92 -7.21
CA GLY A 32 -36.01 16.84 -5.76
C GLY A 32 -34.63 16.34 -5.35
N GLY A 33 -33.76 16.03 -6.31
CA GLY A 33 -32.37 15.62 -6.06
C GLY A 33 -31.53 16.81 -5.62
N ARG A 34 -30.50 16.59 -4.80
CA ARG A 34 -29.56 17.66 -4.44
C ARG A 34 -28.84 18.15 -5.71
N LEU A 35 -28.80 19.47 -5.90
CA LEU A 35 -28.02 20.13 -6.97
C LEU A 35 -26.55 20.22 -6.61
N ASP A 36 -26.26 20.14 -5.32
CA ASP A 36 -24.96 19.79 -4.81
C ASP A 36 -24.74 18.32 -5.17
N ASP A 37 -24.27 18.10 -6.40
CA ASP A 37 -23.41 16.96 -6.65
C ASP A 37 -22.33 17.11 -5.57
N GLY A 38 -22.40 16.29 -4.53
CA GLY A 38 -21.25 15.92 -3.70
C GLY A 38 -20.22 15.18 -4.55
N GLY A 39 -20.00 15.65 -5.77
CA GLY A 39 -18.96 15.31 -6.70
C GLY A 39 -17.69 15.82 -6.09
N SER A 40 -17.15 15.00 -5.18
CA SER A 40 -15.77 14.53 -5.30
C SER A 40 -14.71 15.64 -5.47
N ALA A 41 -14.94 16.83 -4.92
CA ALA A 41 -13.87 17.76 -4.57
C ALA A 41 -13.15 17.30 -3.30
N ASP A 42 -13.81 16.44 -2.51
CA ASP A 42 -13.27 15.86 -1.26
C ASP A 42 -12.32 14.69 -1.47
N ALA A 43 -12.18 14.17 -2.70
CA ALA A 43 -11.20 13.11 -2.95
C ALA A 43 -9.75 13.64 -2.96
N LYS A 44 -9.54 14.96 -3.07
CA LYS A 44 -8.22 15.60 -3.14
C LYS A 44 -8.03 16.81 -2.21
N SER A 45 -9.08 17.36 -1.59
CA SER A 45 -8.96 18.50 -0.67
C SER A 45 -8.16 18.18 0.60
N ASP A 46 -8.25 16.94 1.08
CA ASP A 46 -7.54 16.48 2.28
C ASP A 46 -6.12 15.96 1.99
N TRP A 47 -5.65 16.02 0.75
CA TRP A 47 -4.32 15.50 0.42
C TRP A 47 -3.24 16.37 1.05
N ILE A 48 -2.33 15.71 1.74
CA ILE A 48 -1.17 16.37 2.35
C ILE A 48 0.07 16.08 1.52
N THR A 49 1.06 16.96 1.62
CA THR A 49 2.35 16.75 0.99
C THR A 49 3.15 15.73 1.77
N TRP A 50 3.52 14.65 1.11
CA TRP A 50 4.37 13.60 1.65
C TRP A 50 5.78 13.70 1.08
N TYR A 51 6.75 13.40 1.95
CA TYR A 51 8.17 13.42 1.66
C TYR A 51 8.74 12.02 1.90
N TYR A 52 9.26 11.43 0.83
CA TYR A 52 9.93 10.14 0.87
C TYR A 52 11.45 10.35 0.91
N TYR A 53 12.08 9.92 1.99
CA TYR A 53 13.52 10.07 2.24
C TYR A 53 14.22 8.72 2.22
N GLY A 54 15.44 8.70 1.69
CA GLY A 54 16.38 7.60 1.85
C GLY A 54 17.43 7.94 2.90
N LEU A 55 17.96 6.92 3.58
CA LEU A 55 19.04 7.10 4.55
C LEU A 55 20.40 6.83 3.92
N LYS A 56 21.40 7.56 4.39
CA LYS A 56 22.81 7.33 4.11
C LYS A 56 23.48 6.67 5.33
N ASP A 57 24.49 5.85 5.06
CA ASP A 57 25.36 5.33 6.11
C ASP A 57 26.33 6.41 6.62
N LYS A 58 27.12 6.09 7.65
CA LYS A 58 28.15 7.00 8.20
C LYS A 58 29.25 7.38 7.18
N LYS A 59 29.31 6.71 6.03
CA LYS A 59 30.26 6.94 4.95
C LYS A 59 29.62 7.71 3.77
N GLY A 60 28.34 8.09 3.89
CA GLY A 60 27.58 8.80 2.86
C GLY A 60 26.98 7.91 1.77
N ASN A 61 27.13 6.58 1.85
CA ASN A 61 26.55 5.66 0.88
C ASN A 61 25.05 5.51 1.09
N LYS A 62 24.29 5.40 0.00
CA LYS A 62 22.84 5.17 0.05
C LYS A 62 22.55 3.79 0.66
N THR A 63 21.64 3.75 1.62
CA THR A 63 21.14 2.52 2.25
C THR A 63 19.75 2.17 1.73
N GLU A 64 19.32 0.93 1.97
CA GLU A 64 17.96 0.46 1.67
C GLU A 64 16.92 0.95 2.70
N ILE A 65 17.36 1.65 3.76
CA ILE A 65 16.46 2.17 4.79
C ILE A 65 15.80 3.44 4.25
N THR A 66 14.47 3.48 4.32
CA THR A 66 13.68 4.60 3.79
C THR A 66 12.62 5.04 4.80
N SER A 67 12.29 6.33 4.74
CA SER A 67 11.37 7.00 5.67
C SER A 67 10.32 7.78 4.90
N LEU A 68 9.07 7.70 5.35
CA LEU A 68 7.94 8.42 4.75
C LEU A 68 7.33 9.38 5.77
N MET A 69 7.36 10.68 5.47
CA MET A 69 6.97 11.75 6.41
C MET A 69 5.93 12.68 5.80
N ASP A 70 5.05 13.19 6.66
CA ASP A 70 4.00 14.19 6.39
C ASP A 70 4.50 15.63 6.55
N LYS A 71 5.72 15.81 7.07
CA LYS A 71 6.38 17.11 7.24
C LYS A 71 7.75 17.10 6.57
N PRO A 72 8.19 18.23 6.02
CA PRO A 72 9.53 18.34 5.46
C PRO A 72 10.57 18.21 6.58
N MET A 73 11.68 17.55 6.25
CA MET A 73 12.84 17.44 7.13
C MET A 73 13.80 18.57 6.83
N ASP A 74 14.40 19.14 7.86
CA ASP A 74 15.45 20.15 7.71
C ASP A 74 16.74 19.49 7.19
N LEU A 75 16.95 19.58 5.88
CA LEU A 75 18.09 18.96 5.20
C LEU A 75 19.43 19.65 5.54
N GLU A 76 19.43 20.87 6.08
CA GLU A 76 20.67 21.51 6.52
C GLU A 76 21.25 20.81 7.76
N LYS A 77 20.37 20.32 8.65
CA LYS A 77 20.77 19.60 9.85
C LYS A 77 20.93 18.10 9.63
N PHE A 78 20.16 17.52 8.72
CA PHE A 78 20.08 16.08 8.53
C PHE A 78 20.57 15.59 7.16
N GLY A 79 21.06 16.45 6.28
CA GLY A 79 21.49 16.11 4.91
C GLY A 79 22.63 15.08 4.81
N ASP A 80 23.41 14.93 5.89
CA ASP A 80 24.45 13.90 6.02
C ASP A 80 23.85 12.50 6.16
N THR A 81 22.67 12.39 6.78
CA THR A 81 22.01 11.12 7.09
C THR A 81 20.81 10.83 6.20
N HIS A 82 20.14 11.86 5.69
CA HIS A 82 18.92 11.73 4.90
C HIS A 82 19.04 12.47 3.57
N TYR A 83 18.40 11.94 2.53
CA TYR A 83 18.24 12.62 1.24
C TYR A 83 16.80 12.46 0.76
N LEU A 84 16.24 13.53 0.20
CA LEU A 84 14.90 13.51 -0.37
C LEU A 84 14.92 12.69 -1.67
N ILE A 85 14.12 11.63 -1.72
CA ILE A 85 13.92 10.81 -2.92
C ILE A 85 12.79 11.42 -3.76
N LYS A 86 11.64 11.69 -3.12
CA LYS A 86 10.45 12.17 -3.84
C LYS A 86 9.51 12.93 -2.93
N GLU A 87 8.99 14.03 -3.46
CA GLU A 87 7.82 14.75 -2.93
C GLU A 87 6.59 14.39 -3.78
N PHE A 88 5.46 14.14 -3.12
CA PHE A 88 4.20 13.82 -3.77
C PHE A 88 3.00 14.17 -2.88
N GLN A 89 1.82 14.33 -3.48
CA GLN A 89 0.59 14.52 -2.74
C GLN A 89 -0.13 13.19 -2.57
N ALA A 90 -0.62 12.93 -1.35
CA ALA A 90 -1.34 11.71 -1.03
C ALA A 90 -2.32 11.94 0.12
N PRO A 91 -3.28 11.02 0.32
CA PRO A 91 -4.16 11.05 1.47
C PRO A 91 -3.40 11.10 2.81
N PRO A 92 -3.98 11.71 3.85
CA PRO A 92 -3.38 11.78 5.17
C PRO A 92 -3.38 10.40 5.84
N ARG A 93 -2.78 10.31 7.03
CA ARG A 93 -2.82 9.07 7.80
C ARG A 93 -4.25 8.75 8.22
N ASP A 94 -4.59 7.47 8.22
CA ASP A 94 -5.87 6.99 8.75
C ASP A 94 -5.97 7.30 10.25
N ILE A 95 -7.17 7.18 10.83
CA ILE A 95 -7.42 7.37 12.27
C ILE A 95 -6.52 6.51 13.17
N ASN A 96 -6.00 5.40 12.63
CA ASN A 96 -5.07 4.49 13.29
C ASN A 96 -3.59 4.89 13.14
N GLY A 97 -3.28 6.04 12.54
CA GLY A 97 -1.92 6.50 12.26
C GLY A 97 -1.21 5.76 11.13
N LYS A 98 -1.92 4.94 10.34
CA LYS A 98 -1.35 4.18 9.22
C LYS A 98 -1.28 5.03 7.95
N SER A 99 -0.24 4.79 7.15
CA SER A 99 0.04 5.52 5.90
C SER A 99 -0.06 4.61 4.65
N ASP A 100 -0.92 3.59 4.71
CA ASP A 100 -1.00 2.58 3.64
C ASP A 100 -1.52 3.17 2.32
N ALA A 101 -2.44 4.13 2.38
CA ALA A 101 -2.91 4.89 1.22
C ALA A 101 -1.75 5.70 0.58
N ALA A 102 -0.98 6.42 1.38
CA ALA A 102 0.18 7.19 0.89
C ALA A 102 1.27 6.30 0.29
N LYS A 103 1.54 5.12 0.88
CA LYS A 103 2.48 4.14 0.32
C LYS A 103 2.02 3.60 -1.04
N ARG A 104 0.71 3.36 -1.22
CA ARG A 104 0.16 2.93 -2.52
C ARG A 104 0.36 3.98 -3.60
N GLU A 105 0.14 5.25 -3.27
CA GLU A 105 0.40 6.36 -4.19
C GLU A 105 1.90 6.50 -4.48
N LEU A 106 2.76 6.38 -3.48
CA LEU A 106 4.23 6.41 -3.66
C LEU A 106 4.70 5.33 -4.63
N ARG A 107 4.13 4.11 -4.57
CA ARG A 107 4.49 2.99 -5.46
C ARG A 107 4.26 3.27 -6.94
N LYS A 108 3.42 4.26 -7.29
CA LYS A 108 3.27 4.71 -8.69
C LYS A 108 4.53 5.41 -9.20
N TYR A 109 5.26 6.08 -8.30
CA TYR A 109 6.51 6.78 -8.62
C TYR A 109 7.74 5.93 -8.35
N VAL A 110 7.73 5.14 -7.28
CA VAL A 110 8.83 4.28 -6.84
C VAL A 110 8.29 2.87 -6.57
N PRO A 111 8.30 1.96 -7.56
CA PRO A 111 7.63 0.65 -7.44
C PRO A 111 8.25 -0.25 -6.36
N ASP A 112 9.52 -0.05 -6.04
CA ASP A 112 10.24 -0.81 -5.01
C ASP A 112 10.03 -0.24 -3.58
N ALA A 113 9.34 0.88 -3.43
CA ALA A 113 9.13 1.50 -2.13
C ALA A 113 8.24 0.64 -1.21
N PHE A 114 8.74 0.38 -0.01
CA PHE A 114 8.07 -0.42 1.02
C PHE A 114 7.57 -1.78 0.51
N GLN A 115 8.41 -2.50 -0.25
CA GLN A 115 8.11 -3.89 -0.61
C GLN A 115 7.93 -4.72 0.67
N GLU A 116 6.78 -5.40 0.75
CA GLU A 116 6.54 -6.32 1.86
C GLU A 116 7.56 -7.45 1.78
N ALA A 117 8.17 -7.78 2.91
CA ALA A 117 9.07 -8.91 2.99
C ALA A 117 8.34 -10.14 2.45
N LYS A 118 8.84 -10.71 1.34
CA LYS A 118 8.24 -11.90 0.73
C LYS A 118 8.11 -12.97 1.82
N ALA A 119 6.87 -13.36 2.11
CA ALA A 119 6.61 -14.36 3.13
C ALA A 119 7.46 -15.60 2.85
N VAL A 120 8.32 -15.96 3.80
CA VAL A 120 9.10 -17.19 3.72
C VAL A 120 8.07 -18.33 3.64
N PRO A 121 8.13 -19.19 2.62
CA PRO A 121 7.18 -20.28 2.49
C PRO A 121 7.25 -21.17 3.74
N LYS A 122 6.08 -21.56 4.26
CA LYS A 122 5.92 -22.30 5.53
C LYS A 122 6.69 -23.63 5.56
N VAL A 123 7.03 -24.21 4.41
CA VAL A 123 7.78 -25.46 4.32
C VAL A 123 9.02 -25.25 3.45
N GLN A 124 10.19 -25.32 4.10
CA GLN A 124 11.49 -25.25 3.46
C GLN A 124 12.46 -26.19 4.19
N CYS A 125 13.42 -26.76 3.46
CA CYS A 125 14.46 -27.57 4.07
C CYS A 125 15.31 -26.72 5.03
N PRO A 126 15.52 -27.13 6.29
CA PRO A 126 16.30 -26.35 7.26
C PRO A 126 17.79 -26.27 6.92
N TYR A 127 18.28 -27.15 6.03
CA TYR A 127 19.70 -27.21 5.67
C TYR A 127 20.06 -26.42 4.41
N CYS A 128 19.16 -26.38 3.42
CA CYS A 128 19.45 -25.75 2.13
C CYS A 128 18.37 -24.78 1.65
N PHE A 129 17.33 -24.55 2.45
CA PHE A 129 16.20 -23.66 2.19
C PHE A 129 15.44 -23.94 0.88
N SER A 130 15.65 -25.12 0.29
CA SER A 130 14.86 -25.56 -0.87
C SER A 130 13.40 -25.80 -0.47
N LYS A 131 12.49 -25.41 -1.35
CA LYS A 131 11.04 -25.67 -1.23
C LYS A 131 10.65 -27.04 -1.78
N GLU A 132 11.54 -27.65 -2.54
CA GLU A 132 11.30 -28.95 -3.17
C GLU A 132 11.69 -30.09 -2.21
N TYR A 133 10.68 -30.86 -1.83
CA TYR A 133 10.83 -32.06 -1.04
C TYR A 133 9.85 -33.12 -1.54
N THR A 134 10.25 -34.37 -1.44
CA THR A 134 9.37 -35.52 -1.68
C THR A 134 9.07 -36.22 -0.36
N MET A 135 7.82 -36.65 -0.22
CA MET A 135 7.43 -37.58 0.83
C MET A 135 7.83 -38.99 0.38
N MET A 136 8.74 -39.62 1.10
CA MET A 136 9.17 -41.00 0.85
C MET A 136 8.92 -41.84 2.09
N ASN A 137 8.53 -43.09 1.90
CA ASN A 137 8.40 -44.02 3.02
C ASN A 137 9.78 -44.53 3.41
N ARG A 138 10.07 -44.58 4.72
CA ARG A 138 11.28 -45.23 5.24
C ARG A 138 11.28 -46.69 4.80
N GLY A 139 12.28 -47.08 4.02
CA GLY A 139 12.52 -48.47 3.64
C GLY A 139 13.26 -49.25 4.72
N PHE A 140 13.70 -50.46 4.35
CA PHE A 140 14.54 -51.30 5.19
C PHE A 140 15.90 -50.64 5.48
N SER A 141 16.37 -50.71 6.72
CA SER A 141 17.68 -50.22 7.13
C SER A 141 18.48 -51.34 7.76
N ILE A 142 19.72 -51.54 7.33
CA ILE A 142 20.61 -52.61 7.84
C ILE A 142 20.78 -52.53 9.37
N TRP A 143 20.78 -51.31 9.92
CA TRP A 143 20.98 -51.07 11.36
C TRP A 143 19.70 -51.13 12.19
N THR A 144 18.53 -50.85 11.59
CA THR A 144 17.24 -50.78 12.33
C THR A 144 16.22 -51.81 11.84
N GLY A 145 16.62 -52.69 10.92
CA GLY A 145 15.76 -53.68 10.27
C GLY A 145 14.50 -53.05 9.67
N PHE A 146 13.36 -53.67 9.96
CA PHE A 146 12.03 -53.18 9.61
C PHE A 146 11.43 -52.24 10.66
N LEU A 147 12.14 -51.93 11.76
CA LEU A 147 11.62 -51.07 12.82
C LEU A 147 11.45 -49.65 12.28
N GLY A 148 10.20 -49.22 12.09
CA GLY A 148 9.85 -47.94 11.48
C GLY A 148 9.75 -47.95 9.95
N SER A 149 9.77 -49.12 9.31
CA SER A 149 9.44 -49.28 7.88
C SER A 149 8.02 -48.77 7.61
N GLY A 150 7.85 -47.97 6.56
CA GLY A 150 6.55 -47.38 6.18
C GLY A 150 6.24 -46.01 6.79
N LYS A 151 7.08 -45.47 7.67
CA LYS A 151 6.91 -44.08 8.15
C LYS A 151 7.20 -43.10 7.01
N ALA A 152 6.26 -42.18 6.75
CA ALA A 152 6.47 -41.11 5.80
C ALA A 152 7.53 -40.13 6.32
N LYS A 153 8.55 -39.87 5.49
CA LYS A 153 9.64 -38.93 5.74
C LYS A 153 9.67 -37.87 4.66
N ARG A 154 10.02 -36.63 5.03
CA ARG A 154 10.30 -35.59 4.04
C ARG A 154 11.77 -35.65 3.71
N VAL A 155 12.07 -35.80 2.42
CA VAL A 155 13.43 -35.75 1.90
C VAL A 155 13.54 -34.54 1.01
N CYS A 156 14.51 -33.68 1.27
CA CYS A 156 14.77 -32.54 0.39
C CYS A 156 15.33 -33.02 -0.94
N ASN A 157 14.77 -32.59 -2.07
CA ASN A 157 15.24 -32.99 -3.40
C ASN A 157 16.63 -32.42 -3.72
N ARG A 158 16.98 -31.26 -3.12
CA ARG A 158 18.24 -30.56 -3.37
C ARG A 158 19.40 -31.16 -2.58
N CYS A 159 19.29 -31.25 -1.26
CA CYS A 159 20.37 -31.73 -0.41
C CYS A 159 20.26 -33.21 -0.04
N LYS A 160 19.17 -33.90 -0.44
CA LYS A 160 18.89 -35.31 -0.15
C LYS A 160 18.87 -35.67 1.34
N ARG A 161 18.72 -34.66 2.22
CA ARG A 161 18.60 -34.85 3.67
C ARG A 161 17.15 -35.00 4.08
N GLU A 162 16.94 -35.85 5.07
CA GLU A 162 15.66 -36.05 5.75
C GLU A 162 15.43 -34.90 6.75
N PHE A 163 14.19 -34.42 6.87
CA PHE A 163 13.77 -33.42 7.87
C PHE A 163 12.27 -33.49 8.20
#